data_AF-A0A0W4ZVB4-F1
#
_entry.id   AF-A0A0W4ZVB4-F1
#
_cell.length_a   1.000
_cell.length_b   1.000
_cell.length_c   1.000
_cell.angle_alpha   90.00
_cell.angle_beta   90.00
_cell.angle_gamma   90.00
#
_symmetry.space_group_name_H-M   'P 1'
#
loop_
_entity.id
_entity.type
_entity.pdbx_description
1 polymer ?
#
loop_
_entity_poly.entity_id
_entity_poly.type
_entity_poly.pdbx_seq_one_letter_code
_entity_poly.pdbx_strand_id
1 'polypeptide(L)'
;MFFNTIQDIQDYLYEKNCNYCDKYISNNFSISKNNLNQIQTFEFLLEKFSKQGNIIVLNKILRLVRKLNLNTIDQSYFLIKAHLNLLLSVSSEEAFQELLPKYFSETTFFYNSFKSSLPRTPTISHWELILQFYIKANTINYNSFPFSLLIDSLLQIQASGLKLSLETYFMIINALVVSPEFRPPKSDYAEEIHYMNTTIRIKKVLYILQLLNNQIELNINKGKLFEALYLACCPSIIQILQYTLNQALSLNQDFRNINLILDSRAFLIEDLMILHKIPCSFEFEKLKFIILASCNLWDIFWIRLKNLSISKSQRDKNLYTSINELIASSKEIKAKDF
;
A
#
# COMPACT_ATOMS: atom_id res chain seq x y z
N MET A 1 33.36 -24.02 -16.98
CA MET A 1 32.55 -22.77 -17.07
C MET A 1 31.53 -22.69 -15.94
N PHE A 2 30.65 -23.71 -15.79
CA PHE A 2 29.62 -23.76 -14.76
C PHE A 2 30.15 -23.67 -13.31
N PHE A 3 31.17 -24.46 -12.97
CA PHE A 3 31.81 -24.45 -11.65
C PHE A 3 32.41 -23.09 -11.30
N ASN A 4 33.12 -22.47 -12.25
CA ASN A 4 33.72 -21.14 -12.08
C ASN A 4 32.66 -20.07 -11.80
N THR A 5 31.50 -20.14 -12.45
CA THR A 5 30.42 -19.15 -12.23
C THR A 5 29.74 -19.32 -10.86
N ILE A 6 29.61 -20.54 -10.35
CA ILE A 6 29.14 -20.78 -8.98
C ILE A 6 30.15 -20.26 -7.96
N GLN A 7 31.44 -20.52 -8.20
CA GLN A 7 32.53 -20.00 -7.37
C GLN A 7 32.55 -18.46 -7.40
N ASP A 8 32.38 -17.83 -8.57
CA ASP A 8 32.29 -16.36 -8.68
C ASP A 8 31.12 -15.77 -7.86
N ILE A 9 29.99 -16.48 -7.78
CA ILE A 9 28.84 -16.08 -6.96
C ILE A 9 29.19 -16.24 -5.47
N GLN A 10 29.80 -17.37 -5.09
CA GLN A 10 30.24 -17.63 -3.72
C GLN A 10 31.25 -16.58 -3.24
N ASP A 11 32.31 -16.34 -4.01
CA ASP A 11 33.37 -15.40 -3.71
C ASP A 11 32.81 -13.99 -3.55
N TYR A 12 31.88 -13.58 -4.43
CA TYR A 12 31.24 -12.27 -4.31
C TYR A 12 30.35 -12.13 -3.07
N LEU A 13 29.62 -13.18 -2.70
CA LEU A 13 28.78 -13.17 -1.51
C LEU A 13 29.60 -13.16 -0.22
N TYR A 14 30.72 -13.89 -0.22
CA TYR A 14 31.70 -13.88 0.85
C TYR A 14 32.35 -12.49 1.00
N GLU A 15 32.77 -11.87 -0.11
CA GLU A 15 33.34 -10.50 -0.13
C GLU A 15 32.35 -9.45 0.43
N LYS A 16 31.04 -9.68 0.29
CA LYS A 16 29.99 -8.79 0.81
C LYS A 16 29.54 -9.11 2.23
N ASN A 17 30.26 -9.96 2.98
CA ASN A 17 29.93 -10.38 4.35
C ASN A 17 28.47 -10.82 4.49
N CYS A 18 27.94 -11.52 3.48
CA CYS A 18 26.60 -12.08 3.52
C CYS A 18 26.59 -13.37 4.37
N ASN A 19 26.88 -13.25 5.67
CA ASN A 19 27.14 -14.36 6.62
C ASN A 19 26.07 -15.46 6.67
N TYR A 20 24.84 -15.18 6.22
CA TYR A 20 23.74 -16.15 6.18
C TYR A 20 23.69 -16.99 4.90
N CYS A 21 24.38 -16.57 3.83
CA CYS A 21 24.42 -17.29 2.56
C CYS A 21 25.50 -18.37 2.56
N ASP A 22 26.61 -18.15 3.25
CA ASP A 22 27.75 -19.07 3.26
C ASP A 22 27.37 -20.47 3.72
N LYS A 23 26.55 -20.59 4.79
CA LYS A 23 26.10 -21.88 5.33
C LYS A 23 25.09 -22.61 4.42
N TYR A 24 24.29 -21.88 3.65
CA TYR A 24 23.32 -22.48 2.72
C TYR A 24 23.98 -22.87 1.41
N ILE A 25 24.90 -22.02 0.94
CA ILE A 25 25.61 -22.23 -0.30
C ILE A 25 26.65 -23.35 -0.16
N SER A 26 27.38 -23.42 0.96
CA SER A 26 28.33 -24.50 1.24
C SER A 26 27.68 -25.88 1.31
N ASN A 27 26.44 -25.96 1.80
CA ASN A 27 25.76 -27.23 2.06
C ASN A 27 24.91 -27.72 0.87
N ASN A 28 24.33 -26.81 0.08
CA ASN A 28 23.38 -27.17 -0.99
C ASN A 28 23.95 -27.10 -2.40
N PHE A 29 25.10 -26.44 -2.62
CA PHE A 29 25.81 -26.50 -3.91
C PHE A 29 26.76 -27.71 -4.03
N SER A 30 26.64 -28.70 -3.13
CA SER A 30 27.20 -30.02 -3.40
C SER A 30 26.68 -30.46 -4.76
N ILE A 31 27.61 -30.76 -5.68
CA ILE A 31 27.43 -30.78 -7.14
C ILE A 31 26.36 -31.82 -7.52
N SER A 32 25.10 -31.45 -7.39
CA SER A 32 23.97 -32.25 -7.82
C SER A 32 23.96 -32.17 -9.34
N LYS A 33 24.13 -33.31 -10.02
CA LYS A 33 23.99 -33.43 -11.49
C LYS A 33 22.56 -33.13 -11.99
N ASN A 34 21.62 -32.84 -11.09
CA ASN A 34 20.23 -32.60 -11.43
C ASN A 34 19.98 -31.09 -11.57
N ASN A 35 19.78 -30.63 -12.81
CA ASN A 35 19.53 -29.22 -13.16
C ASN A 35 18.34 -28.63 -12.40
N LEU A 36 17.33 -29.45 -12.04
CA LEU A 36 16.13 -28.98 -11.35
C LEU A 36 16.41 -28.51 -9.91
N ASN A 37 17.23 -29.27 -9.17
CA ASN A 37 17.62 -28.91 -7.80
C ASN A 37 18.48 -27.64 -7.79
N GLN A 38 19.29 -27.44 -8.85
CA GLN A 38 20.11 -26.24 -9.00
C GLN A 38 19.26 -25.00 -9.27
N ILE A 39 18.25 -25.10 -10.16
CA ILE A 39 17.30 -24.01 -10.43
C ILE A 39 16.60 -23.59 -9.14
N GLN A 40 16.05 -24.55 -8.38
CA GLN A 40 15.38 -24.28 -7.10
C GLN A 40 16.29 -23.59 -6.08
N THR A 41 17.57 -24.00 -6.04
CA THR A 41 18.56 -23.38 -5.15
C THR A 41 18.84 -21.92 -5.54
N PHE A 42 18.97 -21.64 -6.83
CA PHE A 42 19.15 -20.27 -7.33
C PHE A 42 17.90 -19.42 -7.12
N GLU A 43 16.71 -19.94 -7.38
CA GLU A 43 15.45 -19.24 -7.10
C GLU A 43 15.31 -18.89 -5.62
N PHE A 44 15.69 -19.80 -4.72
CA PHE A 44 15.70 -19.52 -3.28
C PHE A 44 16.69 -18.39 -2.91
N LEU A 45 17.88 -18.39 -3.50
CA LEU A 45 18.85 -17.32 -3.29
C LEU A 45 18.34 -15.98 -3.81
N LEU A 46 17.83 -15.95 -5.04
CA LEU A 46 17.26 -14.74 -5.67
C LEU A 46 16.07 -14.22 -4.87
N GLU A 47 15.23 -15.10 -4.37
CA GLU A 47 14.12 -14.77 -3.47
C GLU A 47 14.63 -14.08 -2.20
N LYS A 48 15.67 -14.61 -1.56
CA LYS A 48 16.27 -13.97 -0.37
C LYS A 48 16.85 -12.58 -0.66
N PHE A 49 17.64 -12.44 -1.72
CA PHE A 49 18.23 -11.14 -2.07
C PHE A 49 17.18 -10.13 -2.50
N SER A 50 16.13 -10.58 -3.19
CA SER A 50 15.01 -9.72 -3.55
C SER A 50 14.26 -9.22 -2.30
N LYS A 51 14.12 -10.02 -1.25
CA LYS A 51 13.53 -9.60 0.04
C LYS A 51 14.36 -8.56 0.78
N GLN A 52 15.68 -8.59 0.61
CA GLN A 52 16.59 -7.61 1.21
C GLN A 52 16.64 -6.27 0.46
N GLY A 53 16.05 -6.19 -0.74
CA GLY A 53 16.09 -4.97 -1.56
C GLY A 53 17.46 -4.65 -2.17
N ASN A 54 18.43 -5.57 -2.15
CA ASN A 54 19.78 -5.31 -2.65
C ASN A 54 19.89 -5.47 -4.17
N ILE A 55 19.46 -4.43 -4.90
CA ILE A 55 19.40 -4.41 -6.37
C ILE A 55 20.77 -4.60 -7.02
N ILE A 56 21.83 -4.05 -6.44
CA ILE A 56 23.19 -4.13 -7.00
C ILE A 56 23.70 -5.57 -6.96
N VAL A 57 23.60 -6.21 -5.78
CA VAL A 57 24.01 -7.61 -5.61
C VAL A 57 23.15 -8.52 -6.48
N LEU A 58 21.82 -8.31 -6.48
CA LEU A 58 20.90 -9.11 -7.28
C LEU A 58 21.20 -9.01 -8.78
N ASN A 59 21.48 -7.83 -9.30
CA ASN A 59 21.88 -7.66 -10.71
C ASN A 59 23.18 -8.40 -11.03
N LYS A 60 24.16 -8.41 -10.12
CA LYS A 60 25.41 -9.15 -10.33
C LYS A 60 25.17 -10.66 -10.34
N ILE A 61 24.37 -11.18 -9.40
CA ILE A 61 23.99 -12.59 -9.35
C ILE A 61 23.23 -12.98 -10.63
N LEU A 62 22.25 -12.19 -11.05
CA LEU A 62 21.47 -12.48 -12.26
C LEU A 62 22.32 -12.49 -13.53
N ARG A 63 23.32 -11.61 -13.65
CA ARG A 63 24.30 -11.65 -14.76
C ARG A 63 25.10 -12.95 -14.76
N LEU A 64 25.47 -13.47 -13.59
CA LEU A 64 26.17 -14.75 -13.47
C LEU A 64 25.23 -15.92 -13.78
N VAL A 65 24.00 -15.90 -13.28
CA VAL A 65 22.96 -16.91 -13.59
C VAL A 65 22.65 -16.96 -15.10
N ARG A 66 22.65 -15.83 -15.81
CA ARG A 66 22.51 -15.81 -17.28
C ARG A 66 23.57 -16.63 -18.00
N LYS A 67 24.82 -16.65 -17.50
CA LYS A 67 25.90 -17.46 -18.10
C LYS A 67 25.66 -18.97 -17.95
N LEU A 68 24.78 -19.37 -17.03
CA LEU A 68 24.42 -20.76 -16.79
C LEU A 68 23.31 -21.26 -17.73
N ASN A 69 22.77 -20.41 -18.62
CA ASN A 69 21.65 -20.72 -19.53
C ASN A 69 20.40 -21.25 -18.82
N LEU A 70 20.18 -20.86 -17.56
CA LEU A 70 18.98 -21.18 -16.80
C LEU A 70 17.82 -20.26 -17.21
N ASN A 71 17.38 -20.40 -18.46
CA ASN A 71 16.36 -19.54 -19.09
C ASN A 71 14.96 -19.66 -18.47
N THR A 72 14.77 -20.60 -17.54
CA THR A 72 13.52 -20.80 -16.80
C THR A 72 13.34 -19.82 -15.64
N ILE A 73 14.41 -19.20 -15.15
CA ILE A 73 14.35 -18.29 -14.00
C ILE A 73 13.83 -16.94 -14.45
N ASP A 74 12.71 -16.51 -13.86
CA ASP A 74 12.09 -15.22 -14.11
C ASP A 74 12.85 -14.08 -13.41
N GLN A 75 13.85 -13.53 -14.11
CA GLN A 75 14.73 -12.51 -13.56
C GLN A 75 14.01 -11.17 -13.29
N SER A 76 13.05 -10.83 -14.15
CA SER A 76 12.27 -9.60 -14.04
C SER A 76 11.45 -9.61 -12.75
N TYR A 77 10.82 -10.73 -12.41
CA TYR A 77 10.10 -10.89 -11.15
C TYR A 77 10.97 -10.54 -9.93
N PHE A 78 12.16 -11.14 -9.80
CA PHE A 78 13.04 -10.89 -8.67
C PHE A 78 13.56 -9.45 -8.62
N LEU A 79 13.85 -8.84 -9.77
CA LEU A 79 14.31 -7.46 -9.82
C LEU A 79 13.23 -6.48 -9.40
N ILE A 80 12.00 -6.61 -9.93
CA ILE A 80 10.87 -5.74 -9.53
C ILE A 80 10.62 -5.88 -8.03
N LYS A 81 10.64 -7.12 -7.52
CA LYS A 81 10.48 -7.40 -6.09
C LYS A 81 11.58 -6.76 -5.24
N ALA A 82 12.83 -6.74 -5.70
CA ALA A 82 13.92 -6.05 -5.01
C ALA A 82 13.70 -4.54 -4.94
N HIS A 83 13.23 -3.91 -6.02
CA HIS A 83 12.92 -2.47 -6.00
C HIS A 83 11.78 -2.16 -5.03
N LEU A 84 10.72 -2.97 -5.03
CA LEU A 84 9.62 -2.84 -4.07
C LEU A 84 10.13 -2.99 -2.62
N ASN A 85 10.88 -4.04 -2.32
CA ASN A 85 11.35 -4.27 -0.95
C ASN A 85 12.33 -3.20 -0.48
N LEU A 86 13.16 -2.64 -1.37
CA LEU A 86 14.02 -1.52 -1.00
C LEU A 86 13.17 -0.31 -0.56
N LEU A 87 12.09 0.03 -1.28
CA LEU A 87 11.16 1.10 -0.88
C LEU A 87 10.40 0.79 0.41
N LEU A 88 10.21 -0.49 0.73
CA LEU A 88 9.57 -0.91 1.98
C LEU A 88 10.53 -0.87 3.17
N SER A 89 11.83 -1.07 2.94
CA SER A 89 12.85 -1.15 4.00
C SER A 89 13.47 0.19 4.39
N VAL A 90 13.55 1.15 3.47
CA VAL A 90 14.14 2.47 3.75
C VAL A 90 13.11 3.44 4.31
N SER A 91 13.58 4.47 5.01
CA SER A 91 12.71 5.56 5.48
C SER A 91 12.11 6.31 4.29
N SER A 92 10.92 6.92 4.47
CA SER A 92 10.28 7.68 3.38
C SER A 92 11.11 8.90 2.96
N GLU A 93 11.86 9.50 3.88
CA GLU A 93 12.75 10.63 3.59
C GLU A 93 13.95 10.19 2.74
N GLU A 94 14.63 9.12 3.13
CA GLU A 94 15.75 8.54 2.38
C GLU A 94 15.32 8.09 0.97
N ALA A 95 14.18 7.39 0.85
CA ALA A 95 13.65 7.04 -0.47
C ALA A 95 13.35 8.26 -1.34
N PHE A 96 12.82 9.34 -0.76
CA PHE A 96 12.54 10.58 -1.50
C PHE A 96 13.82 11.29 -1.95
N GLN A 97 14.85 11.34 -1.10
CA GLN A 97 16.07 12.10 -1.38
C GLN A 97 17.02 11.36 -2.33
N GLU A 98 17.14 10.04 -2.19
CA GLU A 98 18.20 9.27 -2.85
C GLU A 98 17.70 8.31 -3.94
N LEU A 99 16.52 7.72 -3.77
CA LEU A 99 16.04 6.64 -4.65
C LEU A 99 15.05 7.13 -5.70
N LEU A 100 14.14 8.03 -5.35
CA LEU A 100 13.07 8.48 -6.25
C LEU A 100 13.39 9.85 -6.85
N PRO A 101 12.99 10.10 -8.11
CA PRO A 101 13.19 11.42 -8.73
C PRO A 101 12.36 12.47 -8.00
N LYS A 102 12.88 13.69 -7.81
CA LYS A 102 12.17 14.74 -7.07
C LYS A 102 11.00 15.30 -7.88
N TYR A 103 11.16 15.36 -9.21
CA TYR A 103 10.17 15.88 -10.15
C TYR A 103 9.99 14.95 -11.35
N PHE A 104 8.86 15.08 -12.07
CA PHE A 104 8.50 14.25 -13.24
C PHE A 104 9.57 14.14 -14.33
N SER A 105 10.41 15.16 -14.53
CA SER A 105 11.43 15.19 -15.57
C SER A 105 12.79 14.62 -15.13
N GLU A 106 12.98 14.41 -13.82
CA GLU A 106 14.23 13.85 -13.31
C GLU A 106 14.17 12.33 -13.36
N THR A 107 15.29 11.69 -13.72
CA THR A 107 15.41 10.23 -13.63
C THR A 107 16.54 9.87 -12.68
N THR A 108 16.23 9.07 -11.66
CA THR A 108 17.26 8.49 -10.78
C THR A 108 17.77 7.16 -11.34
N PHE A 109 18.96 6.75 -10.91
CA PHE A 109 19.49 5.42 -11.20
C PHE A 109 18.49 4.33 -10.81
N PHE A 110 17.89 4.43 -9.62
CA PHE A 110 16.91 3.47 -9.13
C PHE A 110 15.66 3.41 -10.02
N TYR A 111 15.13 4.54 -10.47
CA TYR A 111 13.98 4.56 -11.38
C TYR A 111 14.29 3.97 -12.75
N ASN A 112 15.44 4.32 -13.32
CA ASN A 112 15.89 3.77 -14.60
C ASN A 112 16.13 2.25 -14.50
N SER A 113 16.72 1.81 -13.39
CA SER A 113 16.89 0.39 -13.06
C SER A 113 15.53 -0.32 -12.98
N PHE A 114 14.55 0.25 -12.26
CA PHE A 114 13.21 -0.30 -12.16
C PHE A 114 12.54 -0.43 -13.54
N LYS A 115 12.52 0.64 -14.34
CA LYS A 115 11.97 0.62 -15.70
C LYS A 115 12.64 -0.44 -16.57
N SER A 116 13.96 -0.56 -16.49
CA SER A 116 14.72 -1.56 -17.26
C SER A 116 14.46 -3.00 -16.82
N SER A 117 13.96 -3.21 -15.60
CA SER A 117 13.61 -4.53 -15.07
C SER A 117 12.24 -5.03 -15.52
N LEU A 118 11.38 -4.13 -16.03
CA LEU A 118 10.05 -4.50 -16.50
C LEU A 118 10.15 -5.46 -17.70
N PRO A 119 9.47 -6.61 -17.67
CA PRO A 119 9.49 -7.55 -18.77
C PRO A 119 8.70 -6.98 -19.96
N ARG A 120 9.06 -7.40 -21.18
CA ARG A 120 8.31 -7.03 -22.40
C ARG A 120 6.87 -7.55 -22.39
N THR A 121 6.67 -8.74 -21.81
CA THR A 121 5.37 -9.40 -21.68
C THR A 121 5.17 -9.77 -20.21
N PRO A 122 4.64 -8.84 -19.39
CA PRO A 122 4.46 -9.10 -17.97
C PRO A 122 3.38 -10.15 -17.72
N THR A 123 3.66 -11.08 -16.82
CA THR A 123 2.69 -12.03 -16.28
C THR A 123 1.87 -11.40 -15.16
N ILE A 124 0.85 -12.09 -14.65
CA ILE A 124 0.02 -11.57 -13.54
C ILE A 124 0.86 -11.25 -12.30
N SER A 125 1.82 -12.12 -11.94
CA SER A 125 2.68 -11.92 -10.77
C SER A 125 3.61 -10.71 -10.93
N HIS A 126 4.04 -10.41 -12.16
CA HIS A 126 4.77 -9.16 -12.43
C HIS A 126 3.89 -7.95 -12.18
N TRP A 127 2.67 -7.98 -12.71
CA TRP A 127 1.73 -6.88 -12.56
C TRP A 127 1.36 -6.60 -11.10
N GLU A 128 1.14 -7.63 -10.30
CA GLU A 128 0.89 -7.48 -8.87
C GLU A 128 2.05 -6.74 -8.16
N LEU A 129 3.31 -7.09 -8.48
CA LEU A 129 4.48 -6.40 -7.93
C LEU A 129 4.61 -4.97 -8.45
N ILE A 130 4.35 -4.73 -9.73
CA ILE A 130 4.38 -3.39 -10.34
C ILE A 130 3.34 -2.48 -9.69
N LEU A 131 2.12 -2.98 -9.48
CA LEU A 131 1.05 -2.25 -8.81
C LEU A 131 1.43 -1.93 -7.35
N GLN A 132 1.97 -2.89 -6.61
CA GLN A 132 2.46 -2.66 -5.24
C GLN A 132 3.59 -1.62 -5.21
N PHE A 133 4.52 -1.67 -6.16
CA PHE A 133 5.58 -0.68 -6.30
C PHE A 133 5.02 0.71 -6.51
N TYR A 134 4.11 0.90 -7.47
CA TYR A 134 3.53 2.21 -7.75
C TYR A 134 2.69 2.73 -6.59
N ILE A 135 1.97 1.88 -5.86
CA ILE A 135 1.28 2.26 -4.62
C ILE A 135 2.29 2.81 -3.61
N LYS A 136 3.36 2.06 -3.32
CA LYS A 136 4.37 2.49 -2.34
C LYS A 136 5.09 3.75 -2.81
N ALA A 137 5.48 3.83 -4.08
CA ALA A 137 6.15 4.99 -4.64
C ALA A 137 5.25 6.24 -4.61
N ASN A 138 3.94 6.13 -4.88
CA ASN A 138 2.97 7.22 -4.74
C ASN A 138 2.90 7.75 -3.29
N THR A 139 2.95 6.85 -2.29
CA THR A 139 2.94 7.29 -0.88
C THR A 139 4.17 8.09 -0.48
N ILE A 140 5.32 7.85 -1.13
CA ILE A 140 6.59 8.53 -0.85
C ILE A 140 6.73 9.81 -1.70
N ASN A 141 6.45 9.71 -3.00
CA ASN A 141 6.52 10.82 -3.95
C ASN A 141 5.40 10.72 -4.99
N TYR A 142 4.23 11.26 -4.65
CA TYR A 142 3.07 11.29 -5.55
C TYR A 142 3.26 12.20 -6.76
N ASN A 143 4.17 13.18 -6.70
CA ASN A 143 4.46 14.02 -7.86
C ASN A 143 5.14 13.18 -8.95
N SER A 144 6.16 12.40 -8.62
CA SER A 144 6.83 11.56 -9.62
C SER A 144 6.06 10.28 -9.95
N PHE A 145 5.21 9.81 -9.03
CA PHE A 145 4.41 8.61 -9.18
C PHE A 145 2.93 8.92 -8.93
N PRO A 146 2.27 9.68 -9.83
CA PRO A 146 0.86 9.98 -9.68
C PRO A 146 0.02 8.71 -9.82
N PHE A 147 -1.16 8.72 -9.21
CA PHE A 147 -2.07 7.59 -9.23
C PHE A 147 -2.55 7.25 -10.65
N SER A 148 -2.43 8.17 -11.62
CA SER A 148 -2.67 7.86 -13.04
C SER A 148 -1.82 6.70 -13.54
N LEU A 149 -0.56 6.55 -13.09
CA LEU A 149 0.30 5.42 -13.49
C LEU A 149 -0.27 4.05 -13.06
N LEU A 150 -0.94 4.01 -11.90
CA LEU A 150 -1.64 2.81 -11.43
C LEU A 150 -2.84 2.49 -12.32
N ILE A 151 -3.61 3.50 -12.69
CA ILE A 151 -4.76 3.34 -13.59
C ILE A 151 -4.30 2.90 -14.98
N ASP A 152 -3.24 3.49 -15.53
CA ASP A 152 -2.67 3.10 -16.82
C ASP A 152 -2.19 1.64 -16.78
N SER A 153 -1.59 1.22 -15.67
CA SER A 153 -1.19 -0.17 -15.46
C SER A 153 -2.39 -1.12 -15.45
N LEU A 154 -3.49 -0.76 -14.77
CA LEU A 154 -4.74 -1.54 -14.80
C LEU A 154 -5.30 -1.70 -16.22
N LEU A 155 -5.27 -0.63 -17.02
CA LEU A 155 -5.73 -0.68 -18.40
C LEU A 155 -4.84 -1.57 -19.28
N GLN A 156 -3.52 -1.54 -19.08
CA GLN A 156 -2.59 -2.42 -19.78
C GLN A 156 -2.80 -3.90 -19.40
N ILE A 157 -3.08 -4.19 -18.13
CA ILE A 157 -3.41 -5.54 -17.66
C ILE A 157 -4.68 -6.04 -18.35
N GLN A 158 -5.71 -5.20 -18.41
CA GLN A 158 -6.97 -5.52 -19.08
C GLN A 158 -6.76 -5.76 -20.59
N ALA A 159 -6.00 -4.88 -21.25
CA ALA A 159 -5.70 -5.02 -22.68
C ALA A 159 -4.90 -6.30 -22.98
N SER A 160 -4.12 -6.78 -22.01
CA SER A 160 -3.38 -8.04 -22.10
C SER A 160 -4.25 -9.28 -21.87
N GLY A 161 -5.55 -9.12 -21.58
CA GLY A 161 -6.47 -10.22 -21.29
C GLY A 161 -6.24 -10.90 -19.94
N LEU A 162 -5.39 -10.33 -19.08
CA LEU A 162 -5.10 -10.86 -17.76
C LEU A 162 -6.18 -10.41 -16.76
N LYS A 163 -6.51 -11.28 -15.81
CA LYS A 163 -7.50 -11.01 -14.76
C LYS A 163 -6.79 -10.87 -13.42
N LEU A 164 -7.03 -9.75 -12.73
CA LEU A 164 -6.56 -9.53 -11.37
C LEU A 164 -7.52 -10.15 -10.36
N SER A 165 -6.97 -10.51 -9.19
CA SER A 165 -7.78 -10.90 -8.05
C SER A 165 -8.61 -9.73 -7.51
N LEU A 166 -9.75 -10.03 -6.89
CA LEU A 166 -10.60 -9.04 -6.24
C LEU A 166 -9.82 -8.28 -5.15
N GLU A 167 -8.96 -8.99 -4.43
CA GLU A 167 -8.07 -8.46 -3.41
C GLU A 167 -7.13 -7.38 -3.96
N THR A 168 -6.61 -7.57 -5.18
CA THR A 168 -5.75 -6.59 -5.83
C THR A 168 -6.50 -5.31 -6.17
N TYR A 169 -7.75 -5.42 -6.64
CA TYR A 169 -8.61 -4.26 -6.86
C TYR A 169 -8.88 -3.48 -5.56
N PHE A 170 -9.21 -4.18 -4.47
CA PHE A 170 -9.40 -3.53 -3.18
C PHE A 170 -8.11 -2.91 -2.63
N MET A 171 -6.94 -3.53 -2.85
CA MET A 171 -5.65 -2.94 -2.49
C MET A 171 -5.44 -1.59 -3.20
N ILE A 172 -5.75 -1.51 -4.51
CA ILE A 172 -5.62 -0.27 -5.28
C ILE A 172 -6.64 0.77 -4.84
N ILE A 173 -7.90 0.37 -4.61
CA ILE A 173 -8.94 1.28 -4.09
C ILE A 173 -8.51 1.85 -2.74
N ASN A 174 -8.02 1.02 -1.82
CA ASN A 174 -7.53 1.48 -0.53
C ASN A 174 -6.35 2.42 -0.70
N ALA A 175 -5.37 2.08 -1.54
CA ALA A 175 -4.24 2.95 -1.85
C ALA A 175 -4.66 4.32 -2.41
N LEU A 176 -5.67 4.35 -3.27
CA LEU A 176 -6.24 5.58 -3.83
C LEU A 176 -6.86 6.43 -2.73
N VAL A 177 -7.68 5.80 -1.89
CA VAL A 177 -8.41 6.42 -0.78
C VAL A 177 -7.46 7.14 0.19
N VAL A 178 -6.31 6.51 0.47
CA VAL A 178 -5.29 6.99 1.41
C VAL A 178 -4.21 7.89 0.77
N SER A 179 -4.24 8.06 -0.56
CA SER A 179 -3.13 8.66 -1.30
C SER A 179 -2.84 10.10 -0.86
N PRO A 180 -1.55 10.46 -0.65
CA PRO A 180 -1.16 11.83 -0.35
C PRO A 180 -1.45 12.81 -1.48
N GLU A 181 -1.58 12.35 -2.72
CA GLU A 181 -1.87 13.17 -3.92
C GLU A 181 -3.15 14.01 -3.77
N PHE A 182 -4.15 13.48 -3.07
CA PHE A 182 -5.46 14.09 -2.94
C PHE A 182 -5.69 14.74 -1.57
N ARG A 183 -4.63 14.98 -0.80
CA ARG A 183 -4.75 15.65 0.50
C ARG A 183 -4.84 17.17 0.29
N PRO A 184 -5.71 17.87 1.01
CA PRO A 184 -5.77 19.32 0.92
C PRO A 184 -4.45 19.93 1.43
N PRO A 185 -3.95 21.01 0.81
CA PRO A 185 -2.82 21.77 1.33
C PRO A 185 -3.19 22.46 2.65
N LYS A 186 -2.19 22.76 3.48
CA LYS A 186 -2.33 23.62 4.66
C LYS A 186 -2.43 25.08 4.21
N SER A 187 -3.57 25.50 3.66
CA SER A 187 -3.80 26.87 3.18
C SER A 187 -5.25 27.30 3.36
N ASP A 188 -5.55 28.59 3.29
CA ASP A 188 -6.89 29.16 3.47
C ASP A 188 -7.94 28.62 2.47
N TYR A 189 -7.52 28.09 1.32
CA TYR A 189 -8.39 27.43 0.31
C TYR A 189 -8.61 25.93 0.57
N ALA A 190 -8.34 25.45 1.78
CA ALA A 190 -8.35 24.02 2.09
C ALA A 190 -9.69 23.34 1.82
N GLU A 191 -10.83 24.01 2.02
CA GLU A 191 -12.17 23.41 1.87
C GLU A 191 -12.56 23.15 0.41
N GLU A 192 -12.39 24.13 -0.49
CA GLU A 192 -12.72 23.96 -1.91
C GLU A 192 -11.80 22.92 -2.57
N ILE A 193 -10.49 23.00 -2.28
CA ILE A 193 -9.51 22.03 -2.76
C ILE A 193 -9.80 20.63 -2.19
N HIS A 194 -10.21 20.54 -0.92
CA HIS A 194 -10.64 19.28 -0.31
C HIS A 194 -11.84 18.68 -1.07
N TYR A 195 -12.88 19.47 -1.34
CA TYR A 195 -14.06 19.00 -2.06
C TYR A 195 -13.73 18.52 -3.48
N MET A 196 -12.89 19.27 -4.22
CA MET A 196 -12.42 18.88 -5.54
C MET A 196 -11.62 17.58 -5.50
N ASN A 197 -10.67 17.46 -4.57
CA ASN A 197 -9.84 16.27 -4.42
C ASN A 197 -10.65 15.03 -4.01
N THR A 198 -11.62 15.18 -3.10
CA THR A 198 -12.55 14.12 -2.75
C THR A 198 -13.38 13.69 -3.96
N THR A 199 -13.84 14.64 -4.78
CA THR A 199 -14.57 14.34 -6.02
C THR A 199 -13.73 13.55 -7.02
N ILE A 200 -12.47 13.97 -7.24
CA ILE A 200 -11.53 13.26 -8.11
C ILE A 200 -11.30 11.84 -7.59
N ARG A 201 -11.12 11.68 -6.29
CA ARG A 201 -10.87 10.37 -5.67
C ARG A 201 -12.06 9.44 -5.81
N ILE A 202 -13.27 9.89 -5.48
CA ILE A 202 -14.49 9.11 -5.66
C ILE A 202 -14.66 8.69 -7.12
N LYS A 203 -14.45 9.61 -8.08
CA LYS A 203 -14.50 9.28 -9.52
C LYS A 203 -13.50 8.19 -9.89
N LYS A 204 -12.26 8.26 -9.40
CA LYS A 204 -11.24 7.23 -9.63
C LYS A 204 -11.60 5.89 -8.97
N VAL A 205 -12.18 5.88 -7.77
CA VAL A 205 -12.67 4.65 -7.12
C VAL A 205 -13.76 4.01 -7.99
N LEU A 206 -14.77 4.79 -8.39
CA LEU A 206 -15.86 4.31 -9.25
C LEU A 206 -15.35 3.79 -10.59
N TYR A 207 -14.34 4.43 -11.17
CA TYR A 207 -13.69 3.96 -12.40
C TYR A 207 -13.04 2.58 -12.20
N ILE A 208 -12.29 2.38 -11.12
CA ILE A 208 -11.70 1.07 -10.80
C ILE A 208 -12.78 -0.01 -10.63
N LEU A 209 -13.93 0.33 -10.01
CA LEU A 209 -15.06 -0.59 -9.89
C LEU A 209 -15.67 -0.95 -11.23
N GLN A 210 -15.74 0.02 -12.16
CA GLN A 210 -16.21 -0.24 -13.51
C GLN A 210 -15.28 -1.23 -14.22
N LEU A 211 -13.96 -1.08 -14.07
CA LEU A 211 -12.98 -2.04 -14.59
C LEU A 211 -13.18 -3.44 -13.99
N LEU A 212 -13.36 -3.52 -12.66
CA LEU A 212 -13.62 -4.76 -11.94
C LEU A 212 -14.89 -5.46 -12.45
N ASN A 213 -16.00 -4.72 -12.55
CA ASN A 213 -17.30 -5.26 -12.98
C ASN A 213 -17.26 -5.79 -14.42
N ASN A 214 -16.44 -5.19 -15.28
CA ASN A 214 -16.25 -5.63 -16.66
C ASN A 214 -15.40 -6.91 -16.79
N GLN A 215 -14.59 -7.24 -15.77
CA GLN A 215 -13.67 -8.39 -15.82
C GLN A 215 -14.15 -9.61 -15.04
N ILE A 216 -14.98 -9.38 -14.02
CA ILE A 216 -15.35 -10.41 -13.06
C ILE A 216 -16.85 -10.40 -12.80
N GLU A 217 -17.53 -11.50 -13.14
CA GLU A 217 -18.87 -11.79 -12.64
C GLU A 217 -18.78 -12.08 -11.14
N LEU A 218 -18.88 -11.07 -10.27
CA LEU A 218 -18.72 -11.28 -8.84
C LEU A 218 -19.69 -10.54 -7.93
N ASN A 219 -20.01 -11.27 -6.87
CA ASN A 219 -20.61 -10.81 -5.62
C ASN A 219 -19.59 -9.98 -4.83
N ILE A 220 -19.39 -8.72 -5.24
CA ILE A 220 -18.50 -7.76 -4.57
C ILE A 220 -18.98 -7.59 -3.12
N ASN A 221 -18.04 -7.64 -2.15
CA ASN A 221 -18.34 -7.28 -0.77
C ASN A 221 -18.71 -5.80 -0.68
N LYS A 222 -20.02 -5.51 -0.73
CA LYS A 222 -20.56 -4.16 -0.69
C LYS A 222 -20.15 -3.41 0.59
N GLY A 223 -19.99 -4.10 1.71
CA GLY A 223 -19.53 -3.47 2.96
C GLY A 223 -18.15 -2.83 2.81
N LYS A 224 -17.16 -3.60 2.34
CA LYS A 224 -15.79 -3.10 2.08
C LYS A 224 -15.77 -1.96 1.07
N LEU A 225 -16.64 -2.02 0.07
CA LEU A 225 -16.73 -0.99 -0.96
C LEU A 225 -17.24 0.35 -0.38
N PHE A 226 -18.33 0.31 0.36
CA PHE A 226 -18.90 1.51 0.95
C PHE A 226 -17.98 2.08 2.04
N GLU A 227 -17.27 1.24 2.78
CA GLU A 227 -16.21 1.66 3.70
C GLU A 227 -15.09 2.42 2.96
N ALA A 228 -14.63 1.91 1.81
CA ALA A 228 -13.62 2.61 1.01
C ALA A 228 -14.13 3.95 0.45
N LEU A 229 -15.38 4.00 -0.03
CA LEU A 229 -15.99 5.25 -0.49
C LEU A 229 -16.13 6.26 0.66
N TYR A 230 -16.53 5.80 1.85
CA TYR A 230 -16.62 6.63 3.04
C TYR A 230 -15.25 7.20 3.41
N LEU A 231 -14.21 6.38 3.42
CA LEU A 231 -12.84 6.82 3.67
C LEU A 231 -12.32 7.78 2.59
N ALA A 232 -12.81 7.69 1.35
CA ALA A 232 -12.46 8.66 0.30
C ALA A 232 -12.90 10.10 0.67
N CYS A 233 -13.98 10.23 1.44
CA CYS A 233 -14.47 11.49 2.00
C CYS A 233 -13.65 12.01 3.19
N CYS A 234 -12.65 11.24 3.67
CA CYS A 234 -11.88 11.49 4.88
C CYS A 234 -10.35 11.46 4.68
N PRO A 235 -9.77 12.11 3.65
CA PRO A 235 -8.32 12.01 3.34
C PRO A 235 -7.38 12.24 4.51
N SER A 236 -7.70 13.23 5.34
CA SER A 236 -6.78 13.79 6.33
C SER A 236 -6.70 12.92 7.59
N ILE A 237 -7.70 12.05 7.83
CA ILE A 237 -7.78 11.19 9.02
C ILE A 237 -7.06 9.85 8.80
N ILE A 238 -6.82 9.47 7.55
CA ILE A 238 -6.23 8.18 7.24
C ILE A 238 -4.76 8.06 7.70
N GLN A 239 -4.04 9.18 7.80
CA GLN A 239 -2.74 9.20 8.49
C GLN A 239 -2.85 8.74 9.95
N ILE A 240 -4.02 8.89 10.59
CA ILE A 240 -4.33 8.42 11.94
C ILE A 240 -4.75 6.93 11.91
N LEU A 241 -5.36 6.47 10.82
CA LEU A 241 -5.85 5.10 10.65
C LEU A 241 -4.76 4.08 10.33
N GLN A 242 -3.77 4.47 9.53
CA GLN A 242 -2.59 3.63 9.28
C GLN A 242 -1.79 3.38 10.58
N TYR A 243 -1.91 4.27 11.57
CA TYR A 243 -1.32 4.10 12.91
C TYR A 243 -2.21 3.29 13.86
N THR A 244 -3.53 3.48 13.83
CA THR A 244 -4.45 2.82 14.78
C THR A 244 -4.79 1.37 14.43
N LEU A 245 -4.65 0.97 13.16
CA LEU A 245 -5.02 -0.38 12.72
C LEU A 245 -3.93 -1.45 12.84
N ASN A 246 -2.68 -1.14 13.27
CA ASN A 246 -1.68 -2.22 13.50
C ASN A 246 -0.50 -1.99 14.48
N GLN A 247 -0.31 -0.86 15.16
CA GLN A 247 0.74 -0.75 16.20
C GLN A 247 0.30 0.14 17.37
N ALA A 248 0.33 -0.42 18.58
CA ALA A 248 0.26 0.33 19.83
C ALA A 248 1.55 1.17 19.98
N LEU A 249 1.58 2.36 19.37
CA LEU A 249 2.56 3.39 19.66
C LEU A 249 1.81 4.64 20.16
N SER A 250 2.38 5.22 21.21
CA SER A 250 1.82 6.24 22.09
C SER A 250 1.16 7.42 21.35
N LEU A 251 -0.04 7.78 21.81
CA LEU A 251 -0.87 8.94 21.42
C LEU A 251 -0.26 10.31 21.76
N ASN A 252 1.05 10.50 21.57
CA ASN A 252 1.76 11.72 21.98
C ASN A 252 2.26 12.62 20.83
N GLN A 253 1.81 12.40 19.59
CA GLN A 253 2.06 13.37 18.51
C GLN A 253 0.87 14.31 18.34
N ASP A 254 1.16 15.61 18.35
CA ASP A 254 0.21 16.72 18.37
C ASP A 254 -0.87 16.63 17.27
N PHE A 255 -2.03 16.05 17.62
CA PHE A 255 -3.30 16.21 16.90
C PHE A 255 -3.84 17.66 16.93
N ARG A 256 -3.08 18.59 17.51
CA ARG A 256 -3.55 19.91 17.96
C ARG A 256 -3.79 20.92 16.83
N ASN A 257 -3.30 20.68 15.62
CA ASN A 257 -3.20 21.71 14.57
C ASN A 257 -3.60 21.27 13.15
N ILE A 258 -4.41 20.22 12.98
CA ILE A 258 -4.91 19.84 11.66
C ILE A 258 -6.41 20.08 11.63
N ASN A 259 -6.86 21.08 10.86
CA ASN A 259 -8.27 21.24 10.50
C ASN A 259 -8.68 20.03 9.66
N LEU A 260 -9.17 18.98 10.34
CA LEU A 260 -9.66 17.77 9.70
C LEU A 260 -11.08 18.04 9.19
N ILE A 261 -11.24 17.98 7.88
CA ILE A 261 -12.52 18.20 7.20
C ILE A 261 -13.11 16.84 6.81
N LEU A 262 -14.36 16.61 7.21
CA LEU A 262 -15.18 15.50 6.76
C LEU A 262 -16.09 16.00 5.63
N ASP A 263 -15.97 15.42 4.44
CA ASP A 263 -16.86 15.75 3.34
C ASP A 263 -18.28 15.24 3.63
N SER A 264 -19.29 16.10 3.47
CA SER A 264 -20.70 15.78 3.73
C SER A 264 -21.23 14.55 2.98
N ARG A 265 -20.62 14.18 1.84
CA ARG A 265 -20.94 12.96 1.10
C ARG A 265 -20.68 11.69 1.89
N ALA A 266 -19.84 11.72 2.93
CA ALA A 266 -19.67 10.62 3.88
C ALA A 266 -21.01 10.19 4.49
N PHE A 267 -21.87 11.16 4.84
CA PHE A 267 -23.20 10.89 5.39
C PHE A 267 -24.15 10.29 4.35
N LEU A 268 -24.09 10.77 3.11
CA LEU A 268 -24.86 10.17 2.00
C LEU A 268 -24.48 8.70 1.78
N ILE A 269 -23.20 8.36 1.90
CA ILE A 269 -22.73 6.97 1.79
C ILE A 269 -23.33 6.11 2.91
N GLU A 270 -23.37 6.61 4.14
CA GLU A 270 -24.01 5.91 5.25
C GLU A 270 -25.51 5.72 5.04
N ASP A 271 -26.21 6.75 4.58
CA ASP A 271 -27.65 6.68 4.27
C ASP A 271 -27.93 5.61 3.21
N LEU A 272 -27.08 5.54 2.18
CA LEU A 272 -27.16 4.49 1.15
C LEU A 272 -26.88 3.10 1.72
N MET A 273 -25.93 2.95 2.65
CA MET A 273 -25.70 1.66 3.32
C MET A 273 -26.94 1.20 4.09
N ILE A 274 -27.58 2.11 4.82
CA ILE A 274 -28.81 1.81 5.58
C ILE A 274 -29.94 1.43 4.60
N LEU A 275 -30.17 2.25 3.57
CA LEU A 275 -31.21 2.04 2.57
C LEU A 275 -31.08 0.67 1.89
N HIS A 276 -29.85 0.29 1.53
CA HIS A 276 -29.55 -0.98 0.87
C HIS A 276 -29.27 -2.14 1.83
N LYS A 277 -29.48 -1.95 3.15
CA LYS A 277 -29.24 -2.95 4.20
C LYS A 277 -27.83 -3.56 4.13
N ILE A 278 -26.84 -2.75 3.80
CA ILE A 278 -25.44 -3.16 3.75
C ILE A 278 -24.93 -3.27 5.18
N PRO A 279 -24.43 -4.44 5.61
CA PRO A 279 -23.94 -4.61 6.97
C PRO A 279 -22.71 -3.72 7.20
N CYS A 280 -22.72 -2.98 8.31
CA CYS A 280 -21.58 -2.24 8.81
C CYS A 280 -20.72 -3.17 9.67
N SER A 281 -19.42 -3.26 9.37
CA SER A 281 -18.50 -3.99 10.23
C SER A 281 -18.30 -3.23 11.55
N PHE A 282 -17.91 -3.95 12.59
CA PHE A 282 -17.61 -3.36 13.89
C PHE A 282 -16.45 -2.35 13.81
N GLU A 283 -15.39 -2.73 13.11
CA GLU A 283 -14.23 -1.85 12.88
C GLU A 283 -14.64 -0.58 12.13
N PHE A 284 -15.56 -0.69 11.18
CA PHE A 284 -16.08 0.47 10.47
C PHE A 284 -16.92 1.39 11.37
N GLU A 285 -17.72 0.86 12.30
CA GLU A 285 -18.41 1.69 13.31
C GLU A 285 -17.43 2.43 14.21
N LYS A 286 -16.42 1.74 14.74
CA LYS A 286 -15.37 2.35 15.56
C LYS A 286 -14.67 3.48 14.81
N LEU A 287 -14.32 3.23 13.54
CA LEU A 287 -13.73 4.19 12.64
C LEU A 287 -14.60 5.45 12.45
N LYS A 288 -15.92 5.31 12.29
CA LYS A 288 -16.82 6.47 12.19
C LYS A 288 -16.77 7.37 13.42
N PHE A 289 -16.74 6.80 14.63
CA PHE A 289 -16.62 7.59 15.86
C PHE A 289 -15.27 8.29 15.97
N ILE A 290 -14.17 7.61 15.60
CA ILE A 290 -12.84 8.25 15.54
C ILE A 290 -12.88 9.45 14.60
N ILE A 291 -13.44 9.28 13.40
CA ILE A 291 -13.53 10.35 12.39
C ILE A 291 -14.34 11.54 12.90
N LEU A 292 -15.52 11.30 13.47
CA LEU A 292 -16.37 12.37 14.01
C LEU A 292 -15.67 13.14 15.12
N ALA A 293 -15.00 12.45 16.05
CA ALA A 293 -14.24 13.07 17.12
C ALA A 293 -13.06 13.89 16.57
N SER A 294 -12.31 13.34 15.61
CA SER A 294 -11.17 14.01 14.97
C SER A 294 -11.58 15.26 14.17
N CYS A 295 -12.79 15.27 13.57
CA CYS A 295 -13.36 16.43 12.90
C CYS A 295 -14.10 17.40 13.84
N ASN A 296 -14.06 17.19 15.16
CA ASN A 296 -14.79 18.00 16.14
C ASN A 296 -16.33 18.03 15.93
N LEU A 297 -16.90 17.00 15.29
CA LEU A 297 -18.33 16.87 15.00
C LEU A 297 -19.08 16.22 16.17
N TRP A 298 -18.93 16.81 17.37
CA TRP A 298 -19.43 16.23 18.61
C TRP A 298 -20.96 16.09 18.66
N ASP A 299 -21.71 17.02 18.07
CA ASP A 299 -23.17 16.95 18.08
C ASP A 299 -23.66 15.67 17.37
N ILE A 300 -23.09 15.40 16.19
CA ILE A 300 -23.38 14.19 15.41
C ILE A 300 -22.88 12.94 16.14
N PHE A 301 -21.68 13.01 16.75
CA PHE A 301 -21.11 11.94 17.56
C PHE A 301 -22.07 11.50 18.67
N TRP A 302 -22.58 12.45 19.46
CA TRP A 302 -23.47 12.15 20.60
C TRP A 302 -24.81 11.58 20.17
N ILE A 303 -25.40 12.12 19.10
CA ILE A 303 -26.64 11.59 18.52
C ILE A 303 -26.46 10.12 18.12
N ARG A 304 -25.35 9.80 17.45
CA ARG A 304 -25.06 8.42 17.02
C ARG A 304 -24.77 7.48 18.17
N LEU A 305 -24.00 7.91 19.17
CA LEU A 305 -23.72 7.11 20.35
C LEU A 305 -25.00 6.76 21.11
N LYS A 306 -25.91 7.74 21.25
CA LYS A 306 -27.23 7.51 21.85
C LYS A 306 -28.01 6.45 21.07
N ASN A 307 -28.09 6.58 19.75
CA ASN A 307 -28.80 5.61 18.90
C ASN A 307 -28.20 4.20 18.98
N LEU A 308 -26.86 4.10 19.03
CA LEU A 308 -26.16 2.83 19.17
C LEU A 308 -26.45 2.17 20.53
N SER A 309 -26.49 2.94 21.62
CA SER A 309 -26.78 2.45 22.97
C SER A 309 -28.20 1.86 23.14
N ILE A 310 -29.14 2.33 22.31
CA ILE A 310 -30.54 1.87 22.27
C ILE A 310 -30.67 0.59 21.43
N SER A 311 -29.82 0.41 20.42
CA SER A 311 -29.79 -0.80 19.60
C SER A 311 -29.24 -1.98 20.42
N LYS A 312 -30.05 -3.02 20.64
CA LYS A 312 -29.68 -4.19 21.47
C LYS A 312 -28.51 -5.02 20.89
N SER A 313 -28.12 -4.79 19.65
CA SER A 313 -27.28 -5.68 18.86
C SER A 313 -25.76 -5.50 19.01
N GLN A 314 -25.25 -4.42 19.63
CA GLN A 314 -23.80 -4.16 19.70
C GLN A 314 -23.35 -3.55 21.03
N ARG A 315 -23.49 -4.31 22.13
CA ARG A 315 -22.85 -3.99 23.42
C ARG A 315 -21.46 -4.60 23.51
N ASP A 316 -20.53 -4.12 22.67
CA ASP A 316 -19.14 -4.55 22.75
C ASP A 316 -18.34 -3.63 23.69
N LYS A 317 -17.80 -4.21 24.77
CA LYS A 317 -16.98 -3.51 25.76
C LYS A 317 -15.80 -2.77 25.12
N ASN A 318 -15.22 -3.31 24.04
CA ASN A 318 -14.06 -2.73 23.37
C ASN A 318 -14.43 -1.43 22.64
N LEU A 319 -15.60 -1.35 22.00
CA LEU A 319 -16.08 -0.12 21.35
C LEU A 319 -16.28 0.98 22.38
N TYR A 320 -17.00 0.69 23.47
CA TYR A 320 -17.25 1.66 24.52
C TYR A 320 -15.95 2.09 25.22
N THR A 321 -14.97 1.20 25.34
CA THR A 321 -13.64 1.55 25.87
C THR A 321 -12.94 2.56 24.96
N SER A 322 -12.84 2.27 23.66
CA SER A 322 -12.25 3.22 22.69
C SER A 322 -13.01 4.54 22.60
N ILE A 323 -14.35 4.51 22.68
CA ILE A 323 -15.17 5.72 22.71
C ILE A 323 -14.89 6.56 23.97
N ASN A 324 -14.75 5.92 25.13
CA ASN A 324 -14.43 6.61 26.38
C ASN A 324 -13.02 7.23 26.35
N GLU A 325 -12.04 6.56 25.73
CA GLU A 325 -10.70 7.09 25.50
C GLU A 325 -10.72 8.34 24.60
N LEU A 326 -11.50 8.32 23.52
CA LEU A 326 -11.71 9.49 22.64
C LEU A 326 -12.36 10.66 23.41
N ILE A 327 -13.34 10.36 24.27
CA ILE A 327 -13.99 11.39 25.10
C ILE A 327 -13.02 11.97 26.14
N ALA A 328 -12.23 11.12 26.82
CA ALA A 328 -11.27 11.56 27.83
C ALA A 328 -10.20 12.48 27.22
N SER A 329 -9.61 12.09 26.09
CA SER A 329 -8.63 12.92 25.37
C SER A 329 -9.21 14.26 24.91
N SER A 330 -10.48 14.31 24.49
CA SER A 330 -11.15 15.58 24.14
C SER A 330 -11.34 16.54 25.32
N LYS A 331 -11.52 16.02 26.54
CA LYS A 331 -11.71 16.84 27.76
C LYS A 331 -10.41 17.44 28.26
N GLU A 332 -9.30 16.70 28.14
CA GLU A 332 -7.97 17.21 28.46
C GLU A 332 -7.54 18.37 27.55
N ILE A 333 -8.03 18.41 26.31
CA ILE A 333 -7.81 19.52 25.38
C ILE A 333 -8.52 20.78 25.87
N LYS A 334 -9.80 20.68 26.23
CA LYS A 334 -10.58 21.83 26.76
C LYS A 334 -10.03 22.40 28.07
N ALA A 335 -9.27 21.63 28.85
CA ALA A 335 -8.68 22.09 30.11
C ALA A 335 -7.32 22.79 29.93
N LYS A 336 -6.68 22.68 28.76
CA LYS A 336 -5.37 23.30 28.45
C LYS A 336 -5.48 24.62 27.69
N ASP A 337 -6.67 24.93 27.16
CA ASP A 337 -6.96 26.19 26.47
C ASP A 337 -7.48 27.30 27.43
N PHE A 338 -7.26 27.14 28.74
CA PHE A 338 -7.59 28.12 29.79
C PHE A 338 -6.37 28.52 30.62
#